data_AF-A0A8K0SY19-F1
#
_entry.id   AF-A0A8K0SY19-F1
#
_cell.length_a   1.000
_cell.length_b   1.000
_cell.length_c   1.000
_cell.angle_alpha   90.00
_cell.angle_beta   90.00
_cell.angle_gamma   90.00
#
_symmetry.space_group_name_H-M   'P 1'
#
loop_
_entity.id
_entity.type
_entity.pdbx_description
1 polymer ?
#
loop_
_entity_poly.entity_id
_entity_poly.type
_entity_poly.pdbx_seq_one_letter_code
_entity_poly.pdbx_strand_id
1 'polypeptide(L)'
;MNDALPKAAVFSGLPPAKSWTNTIYPLNRGDLEAEQERLNYNHHRIWLPLTGELAPPHVLDAVKKFQAPRIADVATGNGVWLKSMAEEMPPQAELYGFDLDTVKFPPVERRMPNMTFQQHDILNRFPQELHGTFDLVHVRLLIFALKSHEWSVTIQHIMELLKPGGWIVWEEVGQISMRSFPPSRAFDEWWRLHLIHLVNNGGNEWMPYRLVPSLRSAGLENCDHRIWSTWSSETVNQDDVPEVLIGLVKPTLTSVVESGGLEIVQTMEDVLLLESNIIMDIRNGMKLGFDWYRAWGMKP
;
A
#
# COMPACT_ATOMS: atom_id res chain seq x y z
N MET A 1 2.44 -22.96 -22.13
CA MET A 1 1.41 -23.82 -21.53
C MET A 1 0.70 -22.97 -20.51
N ASN A 2 -0.63 -22.90 -20.60
CA ASN A 2 -1.47 -22.04 -19.77
C ASN A 2 -1.51 -22.57 -18.34
N ASP A 3 -0.77 -21.96 -17.42
CA ASP A 3 -0.99 -22.13 -16.00
C ASP A 3 -2.00 -21.09 -15.55
N ALA A 4 -3.27 -21.49 -15.57
CA ALA A 4 -4.35 -20.76 -14.93
C ALA A 4 -4.17 -20.88 -13.41
N LEU A 5 -3.86 -19.76 -12.75
CA LEU A 5 -3.88 -19.63 -11.30
C LEU A 5 -5.29 -19.95 -10.75
N PRO A 6 -5.41 -20.45 -9.50
CA PRO A 6 -6.68 -20.90 -8.97
C PRO A 6 -7.68 -19.75 -8.86
N LYS A 7 -8.91 -19.97 -9.37
CA LYS A 7 -10.04 -19.06 -9.20
C LYS A 7 -10.28 -18.81 -7.71
N ALA A 8 -10.23 -17.55 -7.29
CA ALA A 8 -10.59 -17.12 -5.95
C ALA A 8 -12.04 -17.52 -5.63
N ALA A 9 -12.21 -18.69 -5.00
CA ALA A 9 -13.48 -19.23 -4.59
C ALA A 9 -13.29 -20.19 -3.39
N VAL A 10 -12.66 -19.73 -2.31
CA VAL A 10 -12.58 -20.50 -1.05
C VAL A 10 -12.64 -19.60 0.19
N PHE A 11 -13.56 -18.62 0.29
CA PHE A 11 -13.73 -17.88 1.55
C PHE A 11 -15.18 -17.51 1.89
N SER A 12 -16.13 -18.43 1.73
CA SER A 12 -17.49 -18.29 2.31
C SER A 12 -17.68 -19.28 3.48
N GLY A 13 -17.93 -18.76 4.69
CA GLY A 13 -18.37 -19.56 5.85
C GLY A 13 -17.45 -19.61 7.08
N LEU A 14 -16.27 -18.98 7.08
CA LEU A 14 -15.42 -18.95 8.28
C LEU A 14 -15.82 -17.80 9.23
N PRO A 15 -15.75 -17.99 10.57
CA PRO A 15 -15.87 -16.91 11.55
C PRO A 15 -14.86 -15.77 11.22
N PRO A 16 -15.07 -14.53 11.70
CA PRO A 16 -14.14 -13.43 11.45
C PRO A 16 -12.72 -13.92 11.73
N ALA A 17 -11.88 -13.88 10.70
CA ALA A 17 -10.54 -14.43 10.80
C ALA A 17 -9.81 -13.66 11.89
N LYS A 18 -9.33 -14.39 12.90
CA LYS A 18 -8.52 -13.78 13.97
C LYS A 18 -7.36 -13.05 13.31
N SER A 19 -7.14 -11.80 13.68
CA SER A 19 -5.89 -11.15 13.30
C SER A 19 -4.73 -11.97 13.87
N TRP A 20 -3.70 -12.20 13.07
CA TRP A 20 -2.43 -12.74 13.57
C TRP A 20 -1.59 -11.67 14.28
N THR A 21 -2.07 -10.43 14.36
CA THR A 21 -1.39 -9.31 15.01
C THR A 21 -2.35 -8.54 15.94
N ASN A 22 -1.82 -7.73 16.86
CA ASN A 22 -2.62 -6.76 17.63
C ASN A 22 -2.71 -5.38 16.93
N THR A 23 -2.61 -5.34 15.59
CA THR A 23 -2.59 -4.08 14.84
C THR A 23 -3.99 -3.63 14.42
N ILE A 24 -4.18 -2.33 14.24
CA ILE A 24 -5.42 -1.72 13.71
C ILE A 24 -5.55 -1.86 12.19
N TYR A 25 -4.57 -2.48 11.51
CA TYR A 25 -4.55 -2.60 10.07
C TYR A 25 -5.56 -3.66 9.61
N PRO A 26 -6.59 -3.30 8.83
CA PRO A 26 -7.70 -4.20 8.53
C PRO A 26 -7.27 -5.43 7.73
N LEU A 27 -6.19 -5.34 6.93
CA LEU A 27 -5.75 -6.42 6.05
C LEU A 27 -4.83 -7.45 6.73
N ASN A 28 -4.52 -7.31 8.03
CA ASN A 28 -3.83 -8.34 8.82
C ASN A 28 -4.82 -9.38 9.37
N ARG A 29 -5.67 -9.95 8.50
CA ARG A 29 -6.73 -10.94 8.83
C ARG A 29 -6.89 -11.95 7.69
N GLY A 30 -7.26 -13.21 7.98
CA GLY A 30 -7.39 -14.28 6.97
C GLY A 30 -6.31 -15.38 6.95
N ASP A 31 -5.63 -15.54 5.82
CA ASP A 31 -4.56 -16.53 5.62
C ASP A 31 -3.27 -15.80 5.23
N LEU A 32 -2.16 -16.15 5.87
CA LEU A 32 -0.89 -15.45 5.68
C LEU A 32 -0.30 -15.66 4.28
N GLU A 33 -0.43 -16.87 3.74
CA GLU A 33 0.08 -17.19 2.40
C GLU A 33 -0.72 -16.44 1.34
N ALA A 34 -2.05 -16.41 1.46
CA ALA A 34 -2.93 -15.62 0.62
C ALA A 34 -2.64 -14.12 0.70
N GLU A 35 -2.35 -13.57 1.90
CA GLU A 35 -1.98 -12.15 2.03
C GLU A 35 -0.62 -11.85 1.38
N GLN A 36 0.36 -12.75 1.51
CA GLN A 36 1.63 -12.60 0.81
C GLN A 36 1.44 -12.68 -0.72
N GLU A 37 0.61 -13.60 -1.21
CA GLU A 37 0.28 -13.70 -2.64
C GLU A 37 -0.42 -12.42 -3.13
N ARG A 38 -1.38 -11.89 -2.38
CA ARG A 38 -2.06 -10.62 -2.70
C ARG A 38 -1.07 -9.46 -2.82
N LEU A 39 -0.12 -9.33 -1.88
CA LEU A 39 0.91 -8.29 -1.93
C LEU A 39 1.79 -8.41 -3.19
N ASN A 40 2.19 -9.64 -3.54
CA ASN A 40 2.95 -9.91 -4.77
C ASN A 40 2.14 -9.61 -6.03
N TYR A 41 0.88 -10.06 -6.07
CA TYR A 41 -0.05 -9.82 -7.17
C TYR A 41 -0.23 -8.33 -7.40
N ASN A 42 -0.58 -7.57 -6.36
CA ASN A 42 -0.79 -6.13 -6.47
C ASN A 42 0.45 -5.41 -7.01
N HIS A 43 1.64 -5.77 -6.52
CA HIS A 43 2.90 -5.17 -6.97
C HIS A 43 3.19 -5.46 -8.44
N HIS A 44 3.13 -6.72 -8.86
CA HIS A 44 3.54 -7.12 -10.20
C HIS A 44 2.45 -6.98 -11.27
N ARG A 45 1.16 -6.95 -10.89
CA ARG A 45 0.03 -6.85 -11.82
C ARG A 45 -0.52 -5.44 -11.94
N ILE A 46 -0.40 -4.63 -10.89
CA ILE A 46 -1.02 -3.30 -10.84
C ILE A 46 0.03 -2.20 -10.65
N TRP A 47 0.73 -2.16 -9.51
CA TRP A 47 1.57 -1.00 -9.14
C TRP A 47 2.74 -0.78 -10.10
N LEU A 48 3.55 -1.82 -10.33
CA LEU A 48 4.71 -1.72 -11.20
C LEU A 48 4.30 -1.51 -12.68
N PRO A 49 3.33 -2.25 -13.25
CA PRO A 49 2.85 -1.97 -14.61
C PRO A 49 2.26 -0.57 -14.77
N LEU A 50 1.47 -0.09 -13.80
CA LEU A 50 0.84 1.23 -13.87
C LEU A 50 1.87 2.36 -13.90
N THR A 51 2.89 2.24 -13.05
CA THR A 51 3.88 3.30 -12.87
C THR A 51 5.06 3.19 -13.83
N GLY A 52 5.33 1.98 -14.34
CA GLY A 52 6.43 1.64 -15.24
C GLY A 52 7.80 1.51 -14.57
N GLU A 53 7.97 2.14 -13.40
CA GLU A 53 9.24 2.25 -12.69
C GLU A 53 9.00 2.26 -11.17
N LEU A 54 9.98 1.81 -10.38
CA LEU A 54 9.86 1.71 -8.92
C LEU A 54 9.98 3.04 -8.17
N ALA A 55 10.53 4.07 -8.82
CA ALA A 55 10.65 5.45 -8.33
C ALA A 55 10.78 6.40 -9.54
N PRO A 56 10.70 7.74 -9.39
CA PRO A 56 10.87 8.65 -10.52
C PRO A 56 12.24 8.48 -11.20
N PRO A 57 12.35 8.60 -12.54
CA PRO A 57 13.59 8.27 -13.25
C PRO A 57 14.77 9.13 -12.78
N HIS A 58 14.55 10.43 -12.56
CA HIS A 58 15.60 11.34 -12.07
C HIS A 58 16.05 11.02 -10.64
N VAL A 59 15.18 10.44 -9.81
CA VAL A 59 15.51 9.95 -8.47
C VAL A 59 16.37 8.69 -8.59
N LEU A 60 15.96 7.73 -9.41
CA LEU A 60 16.72 6.50 -9.66
C LEU A 60 18.11 6.81 -10.23
N ASP A 61 18.21 7.71 -11.21
CA ASP A 61 19.47 8.15 -11.78
C ASP A 61 20.39 8.81 -10.75
N ALA A 62 19.83 9.57 -9.80
CA ALA A 62 20.60 10.15 -8.71
C ALA A 62 21.12 9.08 -7.75
N VAL A 63 20.27 8.12 -7.36
CA VAL A 63 20.61 7.04 -6.42
C VAL A 63 21.64 6.07 -7.03
N LYS A 64 21.50 5.72 -8.32
CA LYS A 64 22.41 4.80 -9.04
C LYS A 64 23.83 5.36 -9.23
N LYS A 65 24.05 6.66 -9.02
CA LYS A 65 25.40 7.27 -9.04
C LYS A 65 26.23 6.94 -7.81
N PHE A 66 25.61 6.56 -6.70
CA PHE A 66 26.35 6.13 -5.51
C PHE A 66 26.93 4.74 -5.73
N GLN A 67 28.15 4.51 -5.24
CA GLN A 67 28.81 3.21 -5.34
C GLN A 67 28.07 2.13 -4.51
N ALA A 68 27.53 2.51 -3.35
CA ALA A 68 26.80 1.65 -2.43
C ALA A 68 25.58 2.42 -1.87
N PRO A 69 24.51 2.61 -2.68
CA PRO A 69 23.34 3.34 -2.23
C PRO A 69 22.63 2.58 -1.11
N ARG A 70 22.13 3.31 -0.10
CA ARG A 70 21.33 2.78 0.99
C ARG A 70 19.87 3.14 0.78
N ILE A 71 19.01 2.13 0.67
CA ILE A 71 17.59 2.28 0.33
C ILE A 71 16.74 1.68 1.45
N ALA A 72 15.75 2.44 1.92
CA ALA A 72 14.74 1.94 2.85
C ALA A 72 13.38 1.82 2.17
N ASP A 73 12.64 0.78 2.52
CA ASP A 73 11.22 0.62 2.27
C ASP A 73 10.52 0.53 3.63
N VAL A 74 9.72 1.55 3.97
CA VAL A 74 9.04 1.65 5.27
C VAL A 74 7.57 1.28 5.11
N ALA A 75 7.07 0.44 6.03
CA ALA A 75 5.86 -0.37 5.87
C ALA A 75 5.99 -1.36 4.71
N THR A 76 7.12 -2.08 4.67
CA THR A 76 7.55 -2.93 3.55
C THR A 76 6.66 -4.15 3.31
N GLY A 77 5.84 -4.56 4.30
CA GLY A 77 5.05 -5.78 4.25
C GLY A 77 5.93 -7.01 4.04
N ASN A 78 5.79 -7.66 2.88
CA ASN A 78 6.60 -8.82 2.51
C ASN A 78 7.91 -8.47 1.76
N GLY A 79 8.22 -7.19 1.59
CA GLY A 79 9.43 -6.74 0.91
C GLY A 79 9.41 -6.87 -0.62
N VAL A 80 8.24 -7.09 -1.23
CA VAL A 80 8.15 -7.27 -2.70
C VAL A 80 8.69 -6.08 -3.49
N TRP A 81 8.43 -4.84 -3.04
CA TRP A 81 8.99 -3.65 -3.68
C TRP A 81 10.51 -3.60 -3.54
N LEU A 82 11.01 -3.87 -2.32
CA LEU A 82 12.45 -3.90 -2.05
C LEU A 82 13.14 -4.96 -2.90
N LYS A 83 12.51 -6.12 -3.11
CA LYS A 83 13.01 -7.18 -3.98
C LYS A 83 13.18 -6.71 -5.42
N SER A 84 12.17 -6.08 -6.00
CA SER A 84 12.28 -5.49 -7.35
C SER A 84 13.33 -4.39 -7.39
N MET A 85 13.46 -3.58 -6.33
CA MET A 85 14.45 -2.50 -6.26
C MET A 85 15.88 -3.05 -6.27
N ALA A 86 16.16 -4.13 -5.55
CA ALA A 86 17.47 -4.76 -5.53
C ALA A 86 17.92 -5.26 -6.92
N GLU A 87 16.98 -5.70 -7.77
CA GLU A 87 17.27 -6.13 -9.14
C GLU A 87 17.69 -4.96 -10.05
N GLU A 88 17.29 -3.73 -9.73
CA GLU A 88 17.65 -2.51 -10.46
C GLU A 88 18.90 -1.78 -9.94
N MET A 89 19.41 -2.18 -8.78
CA MET A 89 20.46 -1.46 -8.06
C MET A 89 21.85 -2.09 -8.24
N PRO A 90 22.94 -1.31 -8.03
CA PRO A 90 24.28 -1.86 -7.99
C PRO A 90 24.39 -2.98 -6.95
N PRO A 91 25.23 -4.02 -7.16
CA PRO A 91 25.37 -5.14 -6.22
C PRO A 91 25.80 -4.74 -4.80
N GLN A 92 26.42 -3.57 -4.65
CA GLN A 92 26.86 -3.02 -3.36
C GLN A 92 25.76 -2.21 -2.65
N ALA A 93 24.58 -2.05 -3.24
CA ALA A 93 23.46 -1.38 -2.60
C ALA A 93 23.01 -2.12 -1.35
N GLU A 94 22.69 -1.40 -0.29
CA GLU A 94 22.13 -1.96 0.95
C GLU A 94 20.65 -1.61 1.02
N LEU A 95 19.81 -2.62 1.22
CA LEU A 95 18.36 -2.49 1.20
C LEU A 95 17.77 -2.84 2.56
N TYR A 96 16.92 -1.96 3.08
CA TYR A 96 16.33 -2.10 4.41
C TYR A 96 14.80 -2.09 4.31
N GLY A 97 14.16 -3.14 4.83
CA GLY A 97 12.71 -3.22 5.00
C GLY A 97 12.34 -2.98 6.45
N PHE A 98 11.46 -2.01 6.69
CA PHE A 98 10.90 -1.74 8.02
C PHE A 98 9.40 -2.00 8.03
N ASP A 99 8.91 -2.74 9.02
CA ASP A 99 7.47 -2.92 9.21
C ASP A 99 7.13 -3.15 10.68
N LEU A 100 5.92 -2.78 11.08
CA LEU A 100 5.40 -3.07 12.41
C LEU A 100 5.18 -4.58 12.59
N ASP A 101 4.76 -5.26 11.52
CA ASP A 101 4.47 -6.68 11.48
C ASP A 101 5.55 -7.48 10.74
N THR A 102 6.28 -8.30 11.50
CA THR A 102 7.37 -9.13 10.97
C THR A 102 6.90 -10.44 10.36
N VAL A 103 5.63 -10.83 10.56
CA VAL A 103 5.09 -12.13 10.13
C VAL A 103 5.12 -12.27 8.60
N LYS A 104 5.05 -11.15 7.89
CA LYS A 104 5.09 -11.09 6.42
C LYS A 104 6.51 -11.07 5.85
N PHE A 105 7.53 -10.87 6.68
CA PHE A 105 8.91 -10.79 6.18
C PHE A 105 9.31 -12.07 5.45
N PRO A 106 10.11 -11.95 4.38
CA PRO A 106 10.63 -13.13 3.71
C PRO A 106 11.47 -13.95 4.70
N PRO A 107 11.38 -15.30 4.66
CA PRO A 107 12.27 -16.18 5.41
C PRO A 107 13.74 -15.84 5.14
N VAL A 108 14.62 -16.00 6.14
CA VAL A 108 16.02 -15.56 6.07
C VAL A 108 16.74 -16.18 4.87
N GLU A 109 16.48 -17.45 4.59
CA GLU A 109 17.03 -18.22 3.47
C GLU A 109 16.56 -17.74 2.08
N ARG A 110 15.48 -16.95 2.01
CA ARG A 110 14.97 -16.35 0.77
C ARG A 110 15.38 -14.89 0.59
N ARG A 111 16.09 -14.29 1.57
CA ARG A 111 16.57 -12.92 1.50
C ARG A 111 17.81 -12.83 0.64
N MET A 112 17.95 -11.73 -0.10
CA MET A 112 19.21 -11.42 -0.77
C MET A 112 20.24 -10.98 0.27
N PRO A 113 21.55 -11.24 0.06
CA PRO A 113 22.59 -10.94 1.06
C PRO A 113 22.68 -9.47 1.47
N ASN A 114 22.21 -8.56 0.62
CA ASN A 114 22.21 -7.12 0.83
C ASN A 114 20.89 -6.58 1.40
N MET A 115 19.99 -7.44 1.87
CA MET A 115 18.70 -7.07 2.43
C MET A 115 18.63 -7.31 3.94
N THR A 116 18.25 -6.26 4.67
CA THR A 116 17.98 -6.31 6.11
C THR A 116 16.50 -6.00 6.36
N PHE A 117 15.85 -6.79 7.21
CA PHE A 117 14.47 -6.54 7.63
C PHE A 117 14.43 -6.32 9.14
N GLN A 118 13.76 -5.26 9.57
CA GLN A 118 13.67 -4.87 10.98
C GLN A 118 12.23 -4.53 11.36
N GLN A 119 11.82 -4.99 12.54
CA GLN A 119 10.56 -4.56 13.13
C GLN A 119 10.69 -3.08 13.53
N HIS A 120 9.80 -2.23 13.03
CA HIS A 120 9.76 -0.82 13.41
C HIS A 120 8.35 -0.25 13.29
N ASP A 121 7.92 0.45 14.33
CA ASP A 121 6.72 1.27 14.28
C ASP A 121 7.08 2.65 13.74
N ILE A 122 6.56 2.99 12.56
CA ILE A 122 6.81 4.26 11.88
C ILE A 122 6.36 5.50 12.68
N LEU A 123 5.45 5.32 13.64
CA LEU A 123 5.02 6.38 14.55
C LEU A 123 6.05 6.70 15.63
N ASN A 124 7.11 5.89 15.76
CA ASN A 124 8.25 6.16 16.61
C ASN A 124 9.47 6.58 15.77
N ARG A 125 10.35 7.38 16.38
CA ARG A 125 11.64 7.74 15.78
C ARG A 125 12.45 6.47 15.50
N PHE A 126 13.18 6.48 14.38
CA PHE A 126 14.05 5.38 14.02
C PHE A 126 15.27 5.31 14.95
N PRO A 127 15.96 4.15 15.02
CA PRO A 127 17.23 4.05 15.72
C PRO A 127 18.24 5.10 15.23
N GLN A 128 18.94 5.74 16.17
CA GLN A 128 19.80 6.89 15.87
C GLN A 128 20.93 6.55 14.89
N GLU A 129 21.42 5.32 14.89
CA GLU A 129 22.43 4.80 13.98
C GLU A 129 21.99 4.77 12.51
N LEU A 130 20.68 4.82 12.24
CA LEU A 130 20.10 4.86 10.90
C LEU A 130 19.88 6.29 10.39
N HIS A 131 19.99 7.30 11.25
CA HIS A 131 19.72 8.68 10.89
C HIS A 131 20.75 9.22 9.89
N GLY A 132 20.28 9.87 8.84
CA GLY A 132 21.14 10.47 7.82
C GLY A 132 21.94 9.43 7.03
N THR A 133 21.45 8.20 6.89
CA THR A 133 22.18 7.11 6.23
C THR A 133 21.56 6.67 4.91
N PHE A 134 20.33 7.08 4.58
CA PHE A 134 19.62 6.62 3.39
C PHE A 134 19.65 7.64 2.24
N ASP A 135 19.89 7.13 1.03
CA ASP A 135 19.84 7.88 -0.23
C ASP A 135 18.42 7.92 -0.80
N LEU A 136 17.61 6.90 -0.50
CA LEU A 136 16.21 6.79 -0.87
C LEU A 136 15.40 6.13 0.26
N VAL A 137 14.27 6.74 0.62
CA VAL A 137 13.25 6.11 1.46
C VAL A 137 11.94 6.03 0.67
N HIS A 138 11.44 4.82 0.49
CA HIS A 138 10.16 4.53 -0.12
C HIS A 138 9.10 4.22 0.95
N VAL A 139 7.88 4.67 0.71
CA VAL A 139 6.70 4.40 1.54
C VAL A 139 5.50 4.19 0.62
N ARG A 140 4.63 3.22 0.93
CA ARG A 140 3.44 2.99 0.11
C ARG A 140 2.24 2.50 0.92
N LEU A 141 1.04 2.96 0.54
CA LEU A 141 -0.26 2.48 1.02
C LEU A 141 -0.53 2.66 2.52
N LEU A 142 0.08 3.68 3.14
CA LEU A 142 -0.18 4.04 4.53
C LEU A 142 -1.53 4.75 4.72
N ILE A 143 -2.26 5.08 3.65
CA ILE A 143 -3.65 5.56 3.70
C ILE A 143 -4.60 4.64 4.46
N PHE A 144 -4.28 3.34 4.53
CA PHE A 144 -5.07 2.34 5.24
C PHE A 144 -4.63 2.15 6.71
N ALA A 145 -3.59 2.84 7.17
CA ALA A 145 -3.00 2.65 8.50
C ALA A 145 -2.89 3.93 9.33
N LEU A 146 -2.62 5.07 8.69
CA LEU A 146 -2.37 6.34 9.38
C LEU A 146 -3.65 7.16 9.60
N LYS A 147 -3.76 7.72 10.80
CA LYS A 147 -4.71 8.78 11.14
C LYS A 147 -4.20 10.13 10.67
N SER A 148 -5.12 11.09 10.55
CA SER A 148 -4.90 12.46 10.08
C SER A 148 -3.68 13.14 10.69
N HIS A 149 -3.49 13.02 12.01
CA HIS A 149 -2.40 13.67 12.75
C HIS A 149 -1.07 12.93 12.69
N GLU A 150 -1.08 11.66 12.27
CA GLU A 150 0.10 10.80 12.24
C GLU A 150 0.94 11.04 10.98
N TRP A 151 0.33 11.48 9.86
CA TRP A 151 1.03 11.76 8.61
C TRP A 151 2.20 12.73 8.76
N SER A 152 2.01 13.86 9.44
CA SER A 152 3.09 14.83 9.65
C SER A 152 4.21 14.26 10.52
N VAL A 153 3.87 13.49 11.54
CA VAL A 153 4.85 12.84 12.44
C VAL A 153 5.66 11.81 11.66
N THR A 154 4.99 10.98 10.88
CA THR A 154 5.61 9.99 10.01
C THR A 154 6.56 10.63 9.00
N ILE A 155 6.17 11.72 8.34
CA ILE A 155 7.06 12.45 7.41
C ILE A 155 8.34 12.89 8.14
N GLN A 156 8.22 13.44 9.36
CA GLN A 156 9.38 13.88 10.14
C GLN A 156 10.31 12.71 10.50
N HIS A 157 9.77 11.57 10.95
CA HIS A 157 10.58 10.38 11.27
C HIS A 157 11.28 9.81 10.02
N ILE A 158 10.61 9.76 8.87
CA ILE A 158 11.22 9.32 7.62
C ILE A 158 12.35 10.28 7.20
N MET A 159 12.16 11.59 7.37
CA MET A 159 13.20 12.57 7.06
C MET A 159 14.46 12.40 7.92
N GLU A 160 14.36 11.86 9.13
CA GLU A 160 15.52 11.56 9.96
C GLU A 160 16.43 10.51 9.33
N LEU A 161 15.88 9.55 8.57
CA LEU A 161 16.64 8.51 7.86
C LEU A 161 17.45 9.08 6.68
N LEU A 162 16.93 10.10 6.01
CA LEU A 162 17.52 10.62 4.78
C LEU A 162 18.83 11.38 5.03
N LYS A 163 19.84 11.13 4.19
CA LYS A 163 21.00 12.01 4.01
C LYS A 163 20.55 13.37 3.47
N PRO A 164 21.32 14.46 3.66
CA PRO A 164 21.22 15.63 2.80
C PRO A 164 21.35 15.22 1.32
N GLY A 165 20.42 15.66 0.48
CA GLY A 165 20.29 15.22 -0.91
C GLY A 165 19.58 13.87 -1.13
N GLY A 166 19.18 13.18 -0.06
CA GLY A 166 18.40 11.94 -0.13
C GLY A 166 16.94 12.18 -0.47
N TRP A 167 16.28 11.18 -1.07
CA TRP A 167 14.90 11.31 -1.58
C TRP A 167 13.90 10.51 -0.77
N ILE A 168 12.72 11.10 -0.54
CA ILE A 168 11.51 10.35 -0.22
C ILE A 168 10.70 10.09 -1.49
N VAL A 169 10.17 8.88 -1.62
CA VAL A 169 9.13 8.53 -2.61
C VAL A 169 7.96 7.93 -1.85
N TRP A 170 6.79 8.55 -1.94
CA TRP A 170 5.59 8.11 -1.23
C TRP A 170 4.47 7.84 -2.22
N GLU A 171 3.94 6.61 -2.20
CA GLU A 171 2.88 6.17 -3.10
C GLU A 171 1.56 5.84 -2.38
N GLU A 172 0.43 6.31 -2.90
CA GLU A 172 -0.88 6.09 -2.31
C GLU A 172 -1.97 5.86 -3.36
N VAL A 173 -3.01 5.11 -2.98
CA VAL A 173 -4.23 5.02 -3.77
C VAL A 173 -5.14 6.22 -3.49
N GLY A 174 -5.66 6.85 -4.56
CA GLY A 174 -6.62 7.94 -4.45
C GLY A 174 -8.01 7.42 -4.12
N GLN A 175 -8.34 7.23 -2.85
CA GLN A 175 -9.62 6.62 -2.46
C GLN A 175 -10.87 7.36 -3.01
N ILE A 176 -10.82 8.68 -3.13
CA ILE A 176 -11.92 9.51 -3.68
C ILE A 176 -12.14 9.27 -5.19
N SER A 177 -11.08 8.90 -5.91
CA SER A 177 -11.12 8.63 -7.36
C SER A 177 -11.67 7.25 -7.70
N MET A 178 -11.88 6.39 -6.70
CA MET A 178 -12.27 5.01 -6.93
C MET A 178 -13.73 4.92 -7.37
N ARG A 179 -13.95 4.27 -8.53
CA ARG A 179 -15.26 4.18 -9.19
C ARG A 179 -15.47 2.80 -9.79
N SER A 180 -16.74 2.44 -10.03
CA SER A 180 -17.12 1.30 -10.85
C SER A 180 -17.80 1.71 -12.15
N PHE A 181 -17.64 0.89 -13.19
CA PHE A 181 -18.41 1.01 -14.42
C PHE A 181 -18.70 -0.36 -15.08
N PRO A 182 -19.95 -0.69 -15.45
CA PRO A 182 -21.18 0.08 -15.16
C PRO A 182 -21.37 0.34 -13.66
N PRO A 183 -22.14 1.38 -13.28
CA PRO A 183 -22.37 1.71 -11.88
C PRO A 183 -22.94 0.51 -11.12
N SER A 184 -22.38 0.22 -9.95
CA SER A 184 -22.86 -0.84 -9.06
C SER A 184 -23.27 -0.25 -7.73
N ARG A 185 -24.53 -0.48 -7.36
CA ARG A 185 -25.04 -0.10 -6.04
C ARG A 185 -24.28 -0.82 -4.92
N ALA A 186 -23.97 -2.10 -5.10
CA ALA A 186 -23.27 -2.88 -4.09
C ALA A 186 -21.87 -2.32 -3.83
N PHE A 187 -21.15 -1.98 -4.90
CA PHE A 187 -19.86 -1.31 -4.80
C PHE A 187 -19.96 0.06 -4.14
N ASP A 188 -20.88 0.91 -4.61
CA ASP A 188 -21.04 2.27 -4.10
C ASP A 188 -21.39 2.28 -2.61
N GLU A 189 -22.24 1.36 -2.15
CA GLU A 189 -22.57 1.21 -0.73
C GLU A 189 -21.37 0.75 0.08
N TRP A 190 -20.66 -0.29 -0.35
CA TRP A 190 -19.45 -0.73 0.34
C TRP A 190 -18.44 0.40 0.46
N TRP A 191 -18.16 1.08 -0.65
CA TRP A 191 -17.14 2.12 -0.67
C TRP A 191 -17.51 3.30 0.22
N ARG A 192 -18.78 3.71 0.19
CA ARG A 192 -19.30 4.76 1.07
C ARG A 192 -19.19 4.38 2.54
N LEU A 193 -19.59 3.17 2.92
CA LEU A 193 -19.51 2.70 4.31
C LEU A 193 -18.06 2.60 4.80
N HIS A 194 -17.15 2.12 3.94
CA HIS A 194 -15.71 2.10 4.21
C HIS A 194 -15.17 3.52 4.46
N LEU A 195 -15.50 4.49 3.59
CA LEU A 195 -15.05 5.88 3.75
C LEU A 195 -15.60 6.53 5.02
N ILE A 196 -16.89 6.34 5.34
CA ILE A 196 -17.48 6.88 6.59
C ILE A 196 -16.77 6.28 7.81
N HIS A 197 -16.56 4.96 7.80
CA HIS A 197 -15.86 4.30 8.90
C HIS A 197 -14.41 4.77 9.05
N LEU A 198 -13.68 4.94 7.93
CA LEU A 198 -12.32 5.47 7.93
C LEU A 198 -12.27 6.87 8.57
N VAL A 199 -13.14 7.79 8.14
CA VAL A 199 -13.21 9.17 8.67
C VAL A 199 -13.60 9.18 10.14
N ASN A 200 -14.60 8.38 10.54
CA ASN A 200 -15.01 8.26 11.95
C ASN A 200 -13.87 7.76 12.87
N ASN A 201 -12.91 7.03 12.30
CA ASN A 201 -11.73 6.53 13.02
C ASN A 201 -10.48 7.42 12.85
N GLY A 202 -10.67 8.63 12.31
CA GLY A 202 -9.63 9.66 12.20
C GLY A 202 -8.73 9.55 10.97
N GLY A 203 -9.06 8.67 10.01
CA GLY A 203 -8.38 8.62 8.71
C GLY A 203 -8.59 9.91 7.90
N ASN A 204 -7.79 10.09 6.85
CA ASN A 204 -7.81 11.29 6.01
C ASN A 204 -7.64 10.94 4.53
N GLU A 205 -8.76 10.87 3.83
CA GLU A 205 -8.87 10.55 2.41
C GLU A 205 -8.23 11.60 1.49
N TRP A 206 -7.96 12.80 2.01
CA TRP A 206 -7.29 13.88 1.26
C TRP A 206 -5.78 13.71 1.21
N MET A 207 -5.20 12.84 2.03
CA MET A 207 -3.73 12.77 2.16
C MET A 207 -3.00 12.48 0.85
N PRO A 208 -3.43 11.57 -0.04
CA PRO A 208 -2.77 11.38 -1.34
C PRO A 208 -2.64 12.68 -2.14
N TYR A 209 -3.68 13.53 -2.11
CA TYR A 209 -3.73 14.82 -2.80
C TYR A 209 -2.92 15.91 -2.08
N ARG A 210 -2.62 15.72 -0.79
CA ARG A 210 -1.91 16.66 0.08
C ARG A 210 -0.46 16.26 0.34
N LEU A 211 0.03 15.13 -0.18
CA LEU A 211 1.41 14.67 0.02
C LEU A 211 2.42 15.76 -0.35
N VAL A 212 2.39 16.31 -1.57
CA VAL A 212 3.38 17.32 -2.00
C VAL A 212 3.40 18.57 -1.10
N PRO A 213 2.26 19.24 -0.80
CA PRO A 213 2.22 20.31 0.20
C PRO A 213 2.76 19.90 1.58
N SER A 214 2.51 18.66 2.01
CA SER A 214 2.95 18.16 3.32
C SER A 214 4.47 17.94 3.35
N LEU A 215 5.05 17.38 2.28
CA LEU A 215 6.50 17.24 2.10
C LEU A 215 7.19 18.61 2.10
N ARG A 216 6.66 19.59 1.35
CA ARG A 216 7.18 20.96 1.35
C ARG A 216 7.11 21.61 2.73
N SER A 217 5.98 21.45 3.43
CA SER A 217 5.80 21.99 4.78
C SER A 217 6.75 21.37 5.80
N ALA A 218 7.17 20.12 5.57
CA ALA A 218 8.17 19.45 6.38
C ALA A 218 9.61 19.89 6.07
N GLY A 219 9.83 20.70 5.02
CA GLY A 219 11.13 21.26 4.66
C GLY A 219 11.85 20.51 3.53
N LEU A 220 11.18 19.57 2.84
CA LEU A 220 11.76 18.97 1.63
C LEU A 220 11.69 19.93 0.45
N GLU A 221 12.71 19.86 -0.39
CA GLU A 221 12.85 20.59 -1.65
C GLU A 221 12.58 19.68 -2.85
N ASN A 222 12.51 20.25 -4.07
CA ASN A 222 12.24 19.50 -5.30
C ASN A 222 10.99 18.59 -5.24
N CYS A 223 10.00 19.00 -4.44
CA CYS A 223 8.79 18.22 -4.23
C CYS A 223 7.85 18.33 -5.42
N ASP A 224 7.46 17.20 -5.96
CA ASP A 224 6.50 17.08 -7.07
C ASP A 224 5.78 15.72 -7.00
N HIS A 225 4.81 15.50 -7.87
CA HIS A 225 4.10 14.24 -7.96
C HIS A 225 3.80 13.84 -9.39
N ARG A 226 3.43 12.57 -9.54
CA ARG A 226 2.77 12.05 -10.74
C ARG A 226 1.55 11.25 -10.34
N ILE A 227 0.51 11.36 -11.15
CA ILE A 227 -0.75 10.66 -10.98
C ILE A 227 -0.96 9.78 -12.20
N TRP A 228 -1.33 8.52 -11.98
CA TRP A 228 -1.75 7.60 -13.01
C TRP A 228 -3.18 7.19 -12.76
N SER A 229 -3.98 6.98 -13.80
CA SER A 229 -5.30 6.39 -13.67
C SER A 229 -5.28 4.96 -14.18
N THR A 230 -5.84 4.02 -13.43
CA THR A 230 -5.98 2.65 -13.95
C THR A 230 -6.91 2.61 -15.15
N TRP A 231 -7.90 3.52 -15.22
CA TRP A 231 -8.87 3.63 -16.32
C TRP A 231 -8.22 3.87 -17.69
N SER A 232 -7.15 4.66 -17.73
CA SER A 232 -6.45 5.03 -18.96
C SER A 232 -5.15 4.26 -19.15
N SER A 233 -4.88 3.26 -18.32
CA SER A 233 -3.64 2.49 -18.39
C SER A 233 -3.66 1.51 -19.56
N GLU A 234 -2.62 1.53 -20.37
CA GLU A 234 -2.39 0.53 -21.43
C GLU A 234 -1.63 -0.71 -20.91
N THR A 235 -0.99 -0.59 -19.74
CA THR A 235 -0.11 -1.60 -19.16
C THR A 235 -0.78 -2.41 -18.05
N VAL A 236 -1.84 -1.87 -17.44
CA VAL A 236 -2.65 -2.57 -16.45
C VAL A 236 -3.83 -3.20 -17.14
N ASN A 237 -4.01 -4.51 -16.95
CA ASN A 237 -5.23 -5.18 -17.37
C ASN A 237 -6.39 -4.75 -16.46
N GLN A 238 -7.44 -4.16 -17.04
CA GLN A 238 -8.64 -3.76 -16.33
C GLN A 238 -9.37 -4.92 -15.64
N ASP A 239 -9.14 -6.16 -16.07
CA ASP A 239 -9.69 -7.36 -15.40
C ASP A 239 -8.97 -7.70 -14.09
N ASP A 240 -7.73 -7.21 -13.90
CA ASP A 240 -6.95 -7.45 -12.69
C ASP A 240 -7.26 -6.44 -11.57
N VAL A 241 -7.77 -5.25 -11.92
CA VAL A 241 -8.06 -4.19 -10.95
C VAL A 241 -9.12 -4.60 -9.91
N PRO A 242 -10.22 -5.28 -10.29
CA PRO A 242 -11.19 -5.76 -9.32
C PRO A 242 -10.64 -6.75 -8.28
N GLU A 243 -9.65 -7.57 -8.65
CA GLU A 243 -9.05 -8.55 -7.72
C GLU A 243 -8.36 -7.87 -6.54
N VAL A 244 -7.73 -6.71 -6.76
CA VAL A 244 -7.15 -5.89 -5.67
C VAL A 244 -8.22 -5.51 -4.64
N LEU A 245 -9.40 -5.14 -5.13
CA LEU A 245 -10.48 -4.56 -4.32
C LEU A 245 -11.33 -5.62 -3.64
N ILE A 246 -11.55 -6.79 -4.26
CA ILE A 246 -12.21 -7.93 -3.61
C ILE A 246 -11.52 -8.26 -2.29
N GLY A 247 -10.17 -8.26 -2.29
CA GLY A 247 -9.39 -8.47 -1.07
C GLY A 247 -9.60 -7.42 0.03
N LEU A 248 -10.14 -6.24 -0.29
CA LEU A 248 -10.44 -5.17 0.67
C LEU A 248 -11.88 -5.22 1.21
N VAL A 249 -12.84 -5.80 0.47
CA VAL A 249 -14.27 -5.74 0.82
C VAL A 249 -14.54 -6.28 2.21
N LYS A 250 -14.24 -7.57 2.41
CA LYS A 250 -14.53 -8.25 3.66
C LYS A 250 -13.77 -7.66 4.85
N PRO A 251 -12.45 -7.38 4.78
CA PRO A 251 -11.72 -6.81 5.91
C PRO A 251 -12.23 -5.42 6.34
N THR A 252 -12.53 -4.55 5.37
CA THR A 252 -13.01 -3.19 5.66
C THR A 252 -14.41 -3.22 6.26
N LEU A 253 -15.33 -4.02 5.70
CA LEU A 253 -16.68 -4.18 6.25
C LEU A 253 -16.71 -4.92 7.59
N THR A 254 -15.78 -5.85 7.84
CA THR A 254 -15.64 -6.47 9.16
C THR A 254 -15.29 -5.42 10.22
N SER A 255 -14.41 -4.46 9.87
CA SER A 255 -14.04 -3.37 10.77
C SER A 255 -15.23 -2.44 11.10
N VAL A 256 -16.15 -2.26 10.13
CA VAL A 256 -17.43 -1.57 10.34
C VAL A 256 -18.28 -2.28 11.39
N VAL A 257 -18.48 -3.60 11.24
CA VAL A 257 -19.27 -4.42 12.18
C VAL A 257 -18.66 -4.39 13.58
N GLU A 258 -17.34 -4.54 13.69
CA GLU A 258 -16.63 -4.49 14.98
C GLU A 258 -16.73 -3.14 15.69
N SER A 259 -16.96 -2.07 14.93
CA SER A 259 -17.19 -0.72 15.48
C SER A 259 -18.66 -0.42 15.78
N GLY A 260 -19.51 -1.44 15.83
CA GLY A 260 -20.94 -1.30 16.15
C GLY A 260 -21.87 -1.22 14.94
N GLY A 261 -21.35 -1.47 13.73
CA GLY A 261 -22.13 -1.46 12.50
C GLY A 261 -22.41 -0.05 11.95
N LEU A 262 -22.81 0.00 10.68
CA LEU A 262 -23.20 1.23 9.99
C LEU A 262 -24.27 0.92 8.95
N GLU A 263 -25.44 1.53 9.12
CA GLU A 263 -26.56 1.45 8.18
C GLU A 263 -26.89 0.00 7.77
N ILE A 264 -26.70 -0.35 6.49
CA ILE A 264 -27.02 -1.66 5.92
C ILE A 264 -26.03 -2.77 6.30
N VAL A 265 -24.94 -2.46 7.00
CA VAL A 265 -23.95 -3.45 7.48
C VAL A 265 -23.92 -3.42 9.00
N GLN A 266 -24.59 -4.39 9.64
CA GLN A 266 -24.65 -4.52 11.10
C GLN A 266 -24.02 -5.82 11.59
N THR A 267 -24.00 -6.84 10.74
CA THR A 267 -23.58 -8.21 11.07
C THR A 267 -22.64 -8.75 10.01
N MET A 268 -21.96 -9.87 10.33
CA MET A 268 -21.15 -10.59 9.34
C MET A 268 -21.99 -11.17 8.19
N GLU A 269 -23.28 -11.41 8.38
CA GLU A 269 -24.18 -11.83 7.29
C GLU A 269 -24.34 -10.71 6.25
N ASP A 270 -24.49 -9.47 6.70
CA ASP A 270 -24.56 -8.29 5.82
C ASP A 270 -23.25 -8.10 5.04
N VAL A 271 -22.10 -8.32 5.69
CA VAL A 271 -20.78 -8.28 5.04
C VAL A 271 -20.72 -9.28 3.88
N LEU A 272 -21.10 -10.54 4.15
CA LEU A 272 -21.05 -11.60 3.14
C LEU A 272 -22.05 -11.37 2.01
N LEU A 273 -23.22 -10.81 2.31
CA LEU A 273 -24.22 -10.45 1.30
C LEU A 273 -23.71 -9.34 0.38
N LEU A 274 -23.15 -8.27 0.95
CA LEU A 274 -22.63 -7.15 0.17
C LEU A 274 -21.41 -7.57 -0.68
N GLU A 275 -20.49 -8.35 -0.10
CA GLU A 275 -19.36 -8.96 -0.81
C GLU A 275 -19.83 -9.83 -1.99
N SER A 276 -20.82 -10.69 -1.76
CA SER A 276 -21.36 -11.57 -2.81
C SER A 276 -21.99 -10.78 -3.96
N ASN A 277 -22.70 -9.68 -3.66
CA ASN A 277 -23.27 -8.81 -4.68
C ASN A 277 -22.19 -8.11 -5.51
N ILE A 278 -21.11 -7.62 -4.88
CA ILE A 278 -19.98 -7.00 -5.59
C ILE A 278 -19.30 -8.03 -6.50
N ILE A 279 -19.03 -9.24 -6.00
CA ILE A 279 -18.43 -10.33 -6.79
C ILE A 279 -19.33 -10.69 -7.99
N MET A 280 -20.64 -10.71 -7.80
CA MET A 280 -21.59 -10.96 -8.88
C MET A 280 -21.55 -9.84 -9.92
N ASP A 281 -21.50 -8.58 -9.51
CA ASP A 281 -21.39 -7.44 -10.43
C ASP A 281 -20.10 -7.49 -11.25
N ILE A 282 -18.95 -7.83 -10.63
CA ILE A 282 -17.67 -8.04 -11.33
C ILE A 282 -17.80 -9.16 -12.37
N ARG A 283 -18.38 -10.30 -11.99
CA ARG A 283 -18.64 -11.43 -12.91
C ARG A 283 -19.56 -11.05 -14.08
N ASN A 284 -20.47 -10.10 -13.86
CA ASN A 284 -21.36 -9.56 -14.88
C ASN A 284 -20.74 -8.42 -15.71
N GLY A 285 -19.43 -8.17 -15.55
CA GLY A 285 -18.68 -7.24 -16.38
C GLY A 285 -18.43 -5.87 -15.75
N MET A 286 -18.76 -5.66 -14.47
CA MET A 286 -18.36 -4.45 -13.76
C MET A 286 -16.83 -4.34 -13.70
N LYS A 287 -16.32 -3.20 -14.12
CA LYS A 287 -14.94 -2.78 -13.98
C LYS A 287 -14.78 -1.80 -12.83
N LEU A 288 -13.55 -1.68 -12.35
CA LEU A 288 -13.18 -0.80 -11.26
C LEU A 288 -11.93 -0.04 -11.65
N GLY A 289 -11.82 1.20 -11.19
CA GLY A 289 -10.61 1.98 -11.40
C GLY A 289 -10.47 3.13 -10.44
N PHE A 290 -9.25 3.61 -10.34
CA PHE A 290 -8.81 4.63 -9.40
C PHE A 290 -7.55 5.30 -9.93
N ASP A 291 -7.20 6.41 -9.31
CA ASP A 291 -5.95 7.10 -9.50
C ASP A 291 -4.92 6.65 -8.46
N TRP A 292 -3.67 6.56 -8.89
CA TRP A 292 -2.50 6.24 -8.10
C TRP A 292 -1.59 7.47 -8.03
N TYR A 293 -1.21 7.85 -6.82
CA TYR A 293 -0.41 9.04 -6.54
C TYR A 293 1.00 8.59 -6.16
N ARG A 294 2.02 9.13 -6.82
CA ARG A 294 3.41 9.08 -6.35
C ARG A 294 3.89 10.49 -6.12
N ALA A 295 4.19 10.84 -4.88
CA ALA A 295 4.86 12.07 -4.53
C ALA A 295 6.33 11.80 -4.20
N TRP A 296 7.18 12.79 -4.43
CA TRP A 296 8.57 12.74 -4.00
C TRP A 296 9.04 14.08 -3.47
N GLY A 297 10.16 14.08 -2.77
CA GLY A 297 10.86 15.26 -2.28
C GLY A 297 12.29 14.92 -1.88
N MET A 298 13.16 15.91 -1.88
CA MET A 298 14.57 15.78 -1.53
C MET A 298 14.84 16.49 -0.20
N LYS A 299 15.58 15.85 0.69
CA LYS A 299 16.03 16.50 1.92
C LYS A 299 17.16 17.48 1.57
N PRO A 300 17.12 18.75 2.04
CA PRO A 300 18.20 19.70 1.84
C PRO A 300 19.50 19.30 2.53
#